data_AF-A0A484QAN4-F1
#
_entry.id   AF-A0A484QAN4-F1
#
_cell.length_a   1.000
_cell.length_b   1.000
_cell.length_c   1.000
_cell.angle_alpha   90.00
_cell.angle_beta   90.00
_cell.angle_gamma   90.00
#
_symmetry.space_group_name_H-M   'P 1'
#
loop_
_entity.id
_entity.type
_entity.pdbx_description
1 polymer ?
#
loop_
_entity_poly.entity_id
_entity_poly.type
_entity_poly.pdbx_seq_one_letter_code
_entity_poly.pdbx_strand_id
1 'polypeptide(L)' 'MREGRLDPMPYFQRHIRGDWGDVTDDTWQKNNAALTSGEPLGSLYIVTRELTIRIFTEADRSATHVMLPSES' A
#
# COMPACT_ATOMS: atom_id res chain seq x y z
N MET A 1 -11.51 -8.83 -25.21
CA MET A 1 -11.57 -7.97 -24.01
C MET A 1 -10.19 -7.31 -23.91
N ARG A 2 -10.10 -5.97 -23.82
CA ARG A 2 -8.81 -5.35 -23.50
C ARG A 2 -8.68 -5.41 -21.98
N GLU A 3 -7.91 -6.34 -21.46
CA GLU A 3 -7.43 -6.24 -20.09
C GLU A 3 -6.64 -4.93 -20.00
N GLY A 4 -7.19 -3.95 -19.29
CA GLY A 4 -6.43 -2.77 -18.93
C GLY A 4 -5.26 -3.21 -18.07
N ARG A 5 -4.04 -3.04 -18.57
CA ARG A 5 -2.84 -3.41 -17.80
C ARG A 5 -2.69 -2.42 -16.66
N LEU A 6 -2.87 -2.88 -15.43
CA LEU A 6 -2.59 -2.08 -14.23
C LEU A 6 -1.08 -1.93 -14.09
N ASP A 7 -0.61 -0.69 -13.99
CA ASP A 7 0.75 -0.40 -13.56
C ASP A 7 0.76 -0.17 -12.03
N PRO A 8 1.37 -1.07 -11.22
CA PRO A 8 1.44 -0.90 -9.78
C PRO A 8 2.47 0.16 -9.35
N MET A 9 3.38 0.57 -10.25
CA MET A 9 4.54 1.40 -9.90
C MET A 9 4.18 2.76 -9.27
N PRO A 10 3.16 3.51 -9.75
CA PRO A 10 2.78 4.78 -9.12
C PRO A 10 2.33 4.63 -7.67
N TYR A 11 1.67 3.52 -7.34
CA TYR A 11 1.16 3.24 -5.99
C TYR A 11 2.28 2.85 -5.04
N PHE A 12 3.24 2.05 -5.51
CA PHE A 12 4.45 1.75 -4.74
C PHE A 12 5.25 3.04 -4.47
N GLN A 13 5.38 3.92 -5.45
CA GLN A 13 6.07 5.21 -5.27
C GLN A 13 5.40 6.10 -4.21
N ARG A 14 4.07 6.06 -4.10
CA ARG A 14 3.33 6.74 -3.03
C ARG A 14 3.66 6.12 -1.67
N HIS A 15 3.61 4.78 -1.57
CA HIS A 15 3.89 4.05 -0.34
C HIS A 15 5.27 4.39 0.24
N ILE A 16 6.32 4.31 -0.58
CA ILE A 16 7.70 4.60 -0.12
C ILE A 16 7.93 6.08 0.24
N ARG A 17 7.03 6.99 -0.20
CA ARG A 17 7.05 8.41 0.15
C ARG A 17 6.22 8.74 1.39
N GLY A 18 5.62 7.73 2.04
CA GLY A 18 4.77 7.92 3.20
C GLY A 18 3.36 8.41 2.87
N ASP A 19 2.94 8.30 1.61
CA ASP A 19 1.54 8.50 1.23
C ASP A 19 0.81 7.17 1.36
N TRP A 20 0.07 7.00 2.45
CA TRP A 20 -0.57 5.73 2.79
C TRP A 20 -1.89 5.48 2.05
N GLY A 21 -2.35 6.44 1.25
CA GLY A 21 -3.57 6.37 0.46
C GLY A 21 -4.85 6.39 1.31
N ASP A 22 -5.83 5.59 0.90
CA ASP A 22 -7.19 5.52 1.42
C ASP A 22 -7.29 4.67 2.72
N VAL A 23 -6.42 4.95 3.69
CA VAL A 23 -6.44 4.29 5.01
C VAL A 23 -7.14 5.17 6.06
N THR A 24 -7.48 4.59 7.21
CA THR A 24 -8.03 5.34 8.34
C THR A 24 -6.98 6.24 9.00
N ASP A 25 -7.39 7.30 9.69
CA ASP A 25 -6.48 8.19 10.43
C ASP A 25 -5.60 7.44 11.45
N ASP A 26 -6.16 6.45 12.14
CA ASP A 26 -5.41 5.57 13.06
C ASP A 26 -4.31 4.78 12.32
N THR A 27 -4.63 4.25 11.13
CA THR A 27 -3.65 3.53 10.31
C THR A 27 -2.57 4.50 9.80
N TRP A 28 -2.96 5.71 9.42
CA TRP A 28 -2.04 6.76 9.00
C TRP A 28 -1.04 7.10 10.12
N GLN A 29 -1.54 7.29 11.34
CA GLN A 29 -0.71 7.55 12.52
C GLN A 29 0.20 6.36 12.86
N LYS A 30 -0.33 5.14 12.82
CA LYS A 30 0.46 3.92 13.04
C LYS A 30 1.60 3.78 12.05
N ASN A 31 1.35 3.98 10.75
CA ASN A 31 2.41 3.94 9.75
C ASN A 31 3.49 5.00 9.99
N ASN A 32 3.08 6.23 10.33
CA ASN A 32 4.06 7.30 10.63
C ASN A 32 4.92 6.96 11.85
N ALA A 33 4.33 6.37 12.89
CA ALA A 33 5.10 5.89 14.04
C ALA A 33 6.03 4.73 13.64
N ALA A 34 5.53 3.80 12.83
CA ALA A 34 6.23 2.62 12.32
C ALA A 34 7.47 2.94 11.49
N LEU A 35 7.53 4.12 10.86
CA LEU A 35 8.76 4.63 10.20
C LEU A 35 9.95 4.67 11.16
N THR A 36 9.72 4.91 12.45
CA THR A 36 10.77 4.98 13.48
C THR A 36 10.86 3.73 14.34
N SER A 37 9.73 3.06 14.62
CA SER A 37 9.71 1.90 15.52
C SER A 37 10.05 0.58 14.83
N GLY A 38 10.06 0.53 13.50
CA GLY A 38 10.33 -0.71 12.76
C GLY A 38 9.14 -1.66 12.63
N GLU A 39 7.92 -1.18 12.93
CA GLU A 39 6.69 -1.96 12.70
C GLU A 39 6.36 -2.05 11.19
N PRO A 40 5.55 -3.01 10.73
CA PRO A 40 5.12 -3.09 9.33
C PRO A 40 4.39 -1.82 8.86
N LEU A 41 4.48 -1.54 7.57
CA LEU A 41 3.79 -0.42 6.93
C LEU A 41 2.69 -0.95 6.00
N GLY A 42 1.54 -0.29 5.96
CA GLY A 42 0.42 -0.69 5.10
C GLY A 42 -0.23 0.48 4.37
N SER A 43 -0.56 0.30 3.10
CA SER A 43 -1.27 1.30 2.29
C SER A 43 -2.39 0.67 1.49
N LEU A 44 -3.40 1.48 1.22
CA LEU A 44 -4.56 1.11 0.41
C LEU A 44 -4.77 2.18 -0.65
N TYR A 45 -4.94 1.81 -1.90
CA TYR A 45 -5.22 2.75 -2.98
C TYR A 45 -6.41 2.31 -3.80
N ILE A 46 -7.43 3.16 -3.88
CA ILE A 46 -8.58 2.94 -4.74
C ILE A 46 -8.22 3.41 -6.16
N VAL A 47 -8.09 2.46 -7.09
CA VAL A 47 -7.78 2.74 -8.51
C VAL A 47 -9.05 3.06 -9.27
N THR A 48 -10.08 2.24 -9.08
CA THR A 48 -11.45 2.43 -9.58
C THR A 48 -12.44 1.99 -8.50
N ARG A 49 -13.74 2.09 -8.76
CA ARG A 49 -14.77 1.60 -7.84
C ARG A 49 -14.68 0.09 -7.57
N GLU A 50 -14.12 -0.69 -8.50
CA GLU A 50 -14.01 -2.16 -8.39
C GLU A 50 -12.57 -2.64 -8.18
N LEU A 51 -11.58 -1.74 -8.26
CA LEU A 51 -10.16 -2.09 -8.19
C LEU A 51 -9.45 -1.31 -7.10
N THR A 52 -8.92 -2.04 -6.14
CA THR A 52 -8.10 -1.52 -5.06
C THR A 52 -6.73 -2.20 -5.11
N ILE A 53 -5.69 -1.51 -4.68
CA ILE A 53 -4.35 -2.08 -4.48
C ILE A 53 -4.02 -1.99 -3.00
N ARG A 54 -3.48 -3.07 -2.45
CA ARG A 54 -2.86 -3.11 -1.12
C ARG A 54 -1.36 -3.18 -1.29
N ILE A 55 -0.64 -2.35 -0.54
CA ILE A 55 0.82 -2.41 -0.47
C ILE A 55 1.22 -2.52 0.99
N PHE A 56 2.07 -3.48 1.33
CA PHE A 56 2.64 -3.54 2.68
C PHE A 56 4.14 -3.81 2.63
N THR A 57 4.87 -3.21 3.57
CA THR A 57 6.29 -3.44 3.79
C THR A 57 6.46 -4.13 5.13
N GLU A 58 7.23 -5.23 5.13
CA GLU A 58 7.48 -6.02 6.34
C GLU A 58 8.24 -5.20 7.41
N ALA A 59 8.13 -5.63 8.68
CA ALA A 59 8.74 -4.95 9.82
C ALA A 59 10.25 -4.73 9.62
N ASP A 60 10.95 -5.78 9.19
CA ASP A 60 12.39 -5.75 8.91
C ASP A 60 12.76 -5.07 7.58
N ARG A 61 11.76 -4.54 6.85
CA ARG A 61 11.90 -3.89 5.54
C ARG A 61 12.56 -4.79 4.48
N SER A 62 12.54 -6.12 4.67
CA SER A 62 13.16 -7.06 3.73
C SER A 62 12.38 -7.18 2.42
N ALA A 63 11.06 -6.97 2.47
CA ALA A 63 10.19 -7.03 1.32
C ALA A 63 9.05 -5.99 1.39
N THR A 64 8.65 -5.55 0.19
CA THR A 64 7.41 -4.81 -0.03
C THR A 64 6.56 -5.59 -1.02
N HIS A 65 5.33 -5.90 -0.62
CA HIS A 65 4.39 -6.69 -1.39
C HIS A 65 3.31 -5.79 -1.97
N VAL A 66 2.96 -6.00 -3.23
CA VAL A 66 1.87 -5.30 -3.91
C VAL A 66 0.84 -6.33 -4.32
N MET A 67 -0.39 -6.19 -3.83
CA MET A 67 -1.44 -7.20 -3.97
C MET A 67 -2.77 -6.60 -4.40
N LEU A 68 -3.51 -7.35 -5.20
CA LEU A 68 -4.93 -7.10 -5.44
C LEU A 68 -5.79 -7.75 -4.34
N PRO A 69 -6.97 -7.21 -3.99
CA PRO A 69 -7.87 -7.79 -2.99
C PRO A 69 -8.33 -9.21 -3.29
N SER A 70 -8.29 -9.62 -4.57
CA SER A 70 -8.59 -11.01 -4.97
C SER A 70 -7.48 -12.00 -4.64
N GLU A 71 -6.31 -11.53 -4.24
CA GLU A 71 -5.11 -12.34 -3.96
C GLU A 71 -4.85 -12.53 -2.46
N SER A 72 -5.81 -12.12 -1.60
CA SER A 72 -5.76 -12.28 -0.13
C SER A 72 -6.54 -13.47 0.40
#